data_AF-A0A9Q0IXE4-F1
#
_entry.id   AF-A0A9Q0IXE4-F1
#
_cell.length_a   1.000
_cell.length_b   1.000
_cell.length_c   1.000
_cell.angle_alpha   90.00
_cell.angle_beta   90.00
_cell.angle_gamma   90.00
#
_symmetry.space_group_name_H-M   'P 1'
#
loop_
_entity.id
_entity.type
_entity.pdbx_description
1 polymer ?
#
loop_
_entity_poly.entity_id
_entity_poly.type
_entity_poly.pdbx_seq_one_letter_code
_entity_poly.pdbx_strand_id
1 'polypeptide(L)'
;TPKRAVKFFTFEQYKKLLGLTPLSAGLALSVAGLGSGLTEAIVVNPFEVVKVSLQANRDSFKEARLIINSGGFGLKGLNKGLTSTLGRHGVFNMIYFGFYFNVKDAIPASPDPTLEFMRKFAIGLTSGTISSCVNIPFDVAKSRIQGPQPGPGEIKYRTCFQTMGLVYREEGYVSRRSQPGGDSFFRFHV
;
A
#
# COMPACT_ATOMS: atom_id res chain seq x y z
N THR A 1 -10.82 12.02 9.87
CA THR A 1 -10.83 10.65 10.45
C THR A 1 -9.52 10.40 11.18
N PRO A 2 -9.49 9.56 12.24
CA PRO A 2 -8.30 9.32 13.07
C PRO A 2 -7.05 8.98 12.26
N LYS A 3 -7.23 8.22 11.18
CA LYS A 3 -6.19 7.91 10.18
C LYS A 3 -5.50 9.15 9.62
N ARG A 4 -6.27 10.15 9.14
CA ARG A 4 -5.73 11.41 8.64
C ARG A 4 -5.04 12.22 9.74
N ALA A 5 -5.57 12.21 10.97
CA ALA A 5 -4.97 12.93 12.09
C ALA A 5 -3.57 12.40 12.45
N VAL A 6 -3.42 11.08 12.57
CA VAL A 6 -2.11 10.43 12.83
C VAL A 6 -1.13 10.75 11.71
N LYS A 7 -1.57 10.70 10.45
CA LYS A 7 -0.75 11.06 9.30
C LYS A 7 -0.26 12.50 9.36
N PHE A 8 -1.16 13.48 9.48
CA PHE A 8 -0.78 14.89 9.52
C PHE A 8 0.10 15.22 10.73
N PHE A 9 -0.21 14.64 11.90
CA PHE A 9 0.60 14.83 13.10
C PHE A 9 2.03 14.30 12.91
N THR A 10 2.17 13.03 12.51
CA THR A 10 3.49 12.42 12.28
C THR A 10 4.25 13.11 11.16
N PHE A 11 3.57 13.52 10.08
CA PHE A 11 4.17 14.25 8.98
C PHE A 11 4.78 15.58 9.43
N GLU A 12 4.07 16.37 10.23
CA GLU A 12 4.59 17.64 10.77
C GLU A 12 5.80 17.43 11.70
N GLN A 13 5.80 16.35 12.49
CA GLN A 13 6.96 16.01 13.33
C GLN A 13 8.17 15.59 12.48
N TYR A 14 7.98 14.74 11.47
CA TYR A 14 9.07 14.35 10.57
C TYR A 14 9.58 15.52 9.73
N LYS A 15 8.72 16.45 9.32
CA LYS A 15 9.12 17.67 8.59
C LYS A 15 10.00 18.57 9.47
N LYS A 16 9.65 18.75 10.74
CA LYS A 16 10.47 19.50 11.71
C LYS A 16 11.82 18.84 11.95
N LEU A 17 11.83 17.51 12.10
CA LEU A 17 13.05 16.74 12.32
C LEU A 17 13.99 16.78 11.10
N LEU A 18 13.46 16.66 9.89
CA LEU A 18 14.22 16.66 8.64
C LEU A 18 14.61 18.06 8.17
N GLY A 19 13.93 19.11 8.65
CA GLY A 19 14.36 20.50 8.47
C GLY A 19 15.72 20.82 9.11
N LEU A 20 16.21 19.94 9.99
CA LEU A 20 17.55 20.02 10.60
C LEU A 20 18.63 19.31 9.76
N THR A 21 18.26 18.67 8.64
CA THR A 21 19.18 17.92 7.77
C THR A 21 19.45 18.66 6.46
N PRO A 22 20.65 18.53 5.86
CA PRO A 22 21.01 19.21 4.61
C PRO A 22 20.42 18.54 3.36
N LEU A 23 19.22 17.97 3.44
CA LEU A 23 18.54 17.32 2.32
C LEU A 23 17.84 18.36 1.43
N SER A 24 17.69 18.05 0.14
CA SER A 24 16.87 18.88 -0.74
C SER A 24 15.41 18.90 -0.26
N ALA A 25 14.72 20.03 -0.41
CA ALA A 25 13.35 20.21 0.09
C ALA A 25 12.40 19.10 -0.40
N GLY A 26 12.53 18.65 -1.66
CA GLY A 26 11.76 17.55 -2.20
C GLY A 26 12.06 16.20 -1.54
N LEU A 27 13.35 15.90 -1.31
CA LEU A 27 13.77 14.65 -0.66
C LEU A 27 13.34 14.59 0.81
N ALA A 28 13.51 15.69 1.54
CA ALA A 28 13.09 15.80 2.93
C ALA A 28 11.57 15.58 3.08
N LEU A 29 10.76 16.19 2.22
CA LEU A 29 9.30 16.02 2.23
C LEU A 29 8.87 14.59 1.90
N SER A 30 9.54 13.94 0.95
CA SER A 30 9.19 12.57 0.58
C SER A 30 9.64 11.55 1.65
N VAL A 31 10.77 11.75 2.31
CA VAL A 31 11.19 10.93 3.47
C VAL A 31 10.23 11.16 4.66
N ALA A 32 9.82 12.39 4.92
CA ALA A 32 8.80 12.70 5.92
C ALA A 32 7.46 12.01 5.59
N GLY A 33 7.07 12.02 4.31
CA GLY A 33 5.87 11.34 3.81
C GLY A 33 5.93 9.82 3.98
N LEU A 34 7.09 9.21 3.69
CA LEU A 34 7.32 7.78 3.91
C LEU A 34 7.25 7.44 5.41
N GLY A 35 8.01 8.13 6.25
CA GLY A 35 8.03 7.89 7.71
C GLY A 35 6.65 8.05 8.33
N SER A 36 5.92 9.10 7.94
CA SER A 36 4.53 9.31 8.34
C SER A 36 3.62 8.16 7.89
N GLY A 37 3.68 7.74 6.63
CA GLY A 37 2.85 6.65 6.10
C GLY A 37 3.15 5.29 6.73
N LEU A 38 4.40 4.98 7.03
CA LEU A 38 4.79 3.75 7.74
C LEU A 38 4.27 3.78 9.20
N THR A 39 4.40 4.91 9.88
CA THR A 39 3.92 5.08 11.26
C THR A 39 2.39 4.98 11.31
N GLU A 40 1.71 5.63 10.36
CA GLU A 40 0.26 5.51 10.16
C GLU A 40 -0.13 4.04 9.94
N ALA A 41 0.57 3.32 9.06
CA ALA A 41 0.29 1.91 8.80
C ALA A 41 0.38 1.08 10.09
N ILE A 42 1.41 1.25 10.91
CA ILE A 42 1.55 0.50 12.17
C ILE A 42 0.41 0.81 13.14
N VAL A 43 0.04 2.08 13.30
CA VAL A 43 -0.99 2.51 14.25
C VAL A 43 -2.40 2.14 13.76
N VAL A 44 -2.65 2.22 12.45
CA VAL A 44 -3.99 2.11 11.86
C VAL A 44 -4.32 0.69 11.41
N ASN A 45 -3.31 -0.13 11.06
CA ASN A 45 -3.53 -1.51 10.62
C ASN A 45 -4.37 -2.37 11.58
N PRO A 46 -4.20 -2.36 12.92
CA PRO A 46 -5.08 -3.13 13.81
C PRO A 46 -6.56 -2.72 13.69
N PHE A 47 -6.84 -1.42 13.52
CA PHE A 47 -8.20 -0.93 13.35
C PHE A 47 -8.77 -1.24 11.96
N GLU A 48 -7.93 -1.25 10.92
CA GLU A 48 -8.34 -1.67 9.58
C GLU A 48 -8.74 -3.14 9.55
N VAL A 49 -7.96 -4.03 10.18
CA VAL A 49 -8.28 -5.47 10.25
C VAL A 49 -9.62 -5.70 10.94
N VAL A 50 -9.88 -5.03 12.06
CA VAL A 50 -11.18 -5.13 12.76
C VAL A 50 -12.32 -4.65 11.88
N LYS A 51 -12.17 -3.50 11.18
CA LYS A 51 -13.20 -2.99 10.27
C LYS A 51 -13.49 -3.92 9.10
N VAL A 52 -12.47 -4.49 8.47
CA VAL A 52 -12.64 -5.42 7.35
C VAL A 52 -13.34 -6.70 7.82
N SER A 53 -12.96 -7.22 8.99
CA SER A 53 -13.66 -8.36 9.61
C SER A 53 -15.14 -8.05 9.86
N LEU A 54 -15.44 -6.86 10.42
CA LEU A 54 -16.81 -6.39 10.66
C LEU A 54 -17.66 -6.26 9.38
N GLN A 55 -17.06 -5.80 8.28
CA GLN A 55 -17.76 -5.62 7.01
C GLN A 55 -17.95 -6.94 6.24
N ALA A 56 -17.11 -7.95 6.50
CA ALA A 56 -17.14 -9.22 5.79
C ALA A 56 -18.17 -10.22 6.35
N ASN A 57 -18.51 -10.17 7.65
CA ASN A 57 -19.38 -11.16 8.30
C ASN A 57 -20.53 -10.55 9.11
N ARG A 58 -21.68 -11.23 9.19
CA ARG A 58 -22.82 -10.79 10.03
C ARG A 58 -22.63 -11.07 11.54
N ASP A 59 -21.86 -12.11 11.91
CA ASP A 59 -21.53 -12.49 13.31
C ASP A 59 -20.13 -12.00 13.76
N SER A 60 -19.77 -10.80 13.33
CA SER A 60 -18.41 -10.29 13.30
C SER A 60 -17.68 -10.14 14.63
N PHE A 61 -18.38 -10.08 15.77
CA PHE A 61 -17.73 -9.95 17.08
C PHE A 61 -17.00 -11.22 17.52
N LYS A 62 -17.46 -12.41 17.11
CA LYS A 62 -16.80 -13.68 17.46
C LYS A 62 -15.53 -13.90 16.64
N GLU A 63 -15.58 -13.64 15.33
CA GLU A 63 -14.44 -13.70 14.41
C GLU A 63 -13.33 -12.71 14.80
N ALA A 64 -13.68 -11.44 15.04
CA ALA A 64 -12.69 -10.44 15.47
C ALA A 64 -12.03 -10.84 16.81
N ARG A 65 -12.82 -11.38 17.76
CA ARG A 65 -12.31 -11.85 19.05
C ARG A 65 -11.46 -13.12 18.92
N LEU A 66 -11.75 -13.99 17.96
CA LEU A 66 -10.91 -15.14 17.62
C LEU A 66 -9.59 -14.69 16.98
N ILE A 67 -9.58 -13.69 16.09
CA ILE A 67 -8.34 -13.15 15.50
C ILE A 67 -7.46 -12.54 16.59
N ILE A 68 -8.06 -11.83 17.54
CA ILE A 68 -7.36 -11.25 18.70
C ILE A 68 -6.83 -12.35 19.64
N ASN A 69 -7.65 -13.37 19.97
CA ASN A 69 -7.25 -14.46 20.89
C ASN A 69 -6.26 -15.45 20.28
N SER A 70 -6.32 -15.70 18.97
CA SER A 70 -5.48 -16.70 18.29
C SER A 70 -4.12 -16.15 17.86
N GLY A 71 -4.05 -14.85 17.55
CA GLY A 71 -2.87 -14.22 16.94
C GLY A 71 -2.36 -12.94 17.62
N GLY A 72 -3.10 -12.38 18.58
CA GLY A 72 -2.72 -11.17 19.32
C GLY A 72 -2.34 -9.98 18.41
N PHE A 73 -1.32 -9.22 18.83
CA PHE A 73 -0.66 -8.18 18.03
C PHE A 73 0.34 -8.74 17.01
N GLY A 74 0.37 -10.07 16.80
CA GLY A 74 1.29 -10.70 15.87
C GLY A 74 0.91 -10.49 14.40
N LEU A 75 1.85 -10.82 13.49
CA LEU A 75 1.65 -10.78 12.03
C LEU A 75 0.56 -11.75 11.54
N LYS A 76 0.14 -12.71 12.38
CA LYS A 76 -0.96 -13.65 12.12
C LYS A 76 -2.31 -13.18 12.68
N GLY A 77 -2.33 -12.13 13.52
CA GLY A 77 -3.52 -11.57 14.18
C GLY A 77 -3.82 -10.14 13.69
N LEU A 78 -3.74 -9.16 14.59
CA LEU A 78 -4.03 -7.75 14.30
C LEU A 78 -3.06 -7.10 13.29
N ASN A 79 -1.84 -7.66 13.13
CA ASN A 79 -0.88 -7.18 12.14
C ASN A 79 -0.94 -7.94 10.80
N LYS A 80 -2.02 -8.70 10.55
CA LYS A 80 -2.27 -9.36 9.27
C LYS A 80 -2.38 -8.31 8.14
N GLY A 81 -1.54 -8.45 7.11
CA GLY A 81 -1.46 -7.49 6.00
C GLY A 81 -0.57 -6.27 6.23
N LEU A 82 0.08 -6.15 7.41
CA LEU A 82 1.04 -5.07 7.69
C LEU A 82 2.21 -5.11 6.71
N THR A 83 2.76 -6.30 6.42
CA THR A 83 3.87 -6.47 5.45
C THR A 83 3.49 -6.04 4.03
N SER A 84 2.24 -6.25 3.63
CA SER A 84 1.72 -5.76 2.34
C SER A 84 1.59 -4.24 2.32
N THR A 85 1.11 -3.65 3.41
CA THR A 85 0.99 -2.18 3.54
C THR A 85 2.36 -1.51 3.59
N LEU A 86 3.31 -2.04 4.35
CA LEU A 86 4.70 -1.56 4.39
C LEU A 86 5.38 -1.74 3.03
N GLY A 87 5.17 -2.89 2.36
CA GLY A 87 5.66 -3.15 1.01
C GLY A 87 5.15 -2.13 0.00
N ARG A 88 3.85 -1.82 0.01
CA ARG A 88 3.25 -0.77 -0.83
C ARG A 88 3.93 0.58 -0.62
N HIS A 89 4.11 1.01 0.63
CA HIS A 89 4.75 2.30 0.93
C HIS A 89 6.23 2.34 0.55
N GLY A 90 6.96 1.24 0.76
CA GLY A 90 8.36 1.11 0.39
C GLY A 90 8.57 1.10 -1.12
N VAL A 91 7.80 0.28 -1.85
CA VAL A 91 7.90 0.15 -3.32
C VAL A 91 7.47 1.44 -4.02
N PHE A 92 6.41 2.10 -3.55
CA PHE A 92 6.00 3.41 -4.06
C PHE A 92 7.13 4.43 -3.91
N ASN A 93 7.76 4.53 -2.73
CA ASN A 93 8.87 5.48 -2.54
C ASN A 93 10.11 5.10 -3.36
N MET A 94 10.44 3.82 -3.45
CA MET A 94 11.57 3.35 -4.25
C MET A 94 11.43 3.75 -5.73
N ILE A 95 10.24 3.56 -6.31
CA ILE A 95 9.97 3.94 -7.70
C ILE A 95 9.93 5.45 -7.86
N TYR A 96 9.24 6.15 -6.95
CA TYR A 96 9.13 7.60 -7.00
C TYR A 96 10.51 8.28 -6.94
N PHE A 97 11.33 7.93 -5.94
CA PHE A 97 12.68 8.46 -5.81
C PHE A 97 13.59 7.98 -6.94
N GLY A 98 13.57 6.69 -7.26
CA GLY A 98 14.38 6.14 -8.35
C GLY A 98 14.14 6.87 -9.66
N PHE A 99 12.88 7.12 -10.01
CA PHE A 99 12.53 7.88 -11.20
C PHE A 99 12.88 9.36 -11.05
N TYR A 100 12.58 9.99 -9.91
CA TYR A 100 12.88 11.40 -9.68
C TYR A 100 14.37 11.72 -9.80
N PHE A 101 15.25 10.91 -9.20
CA PHE A 101 16.70 11.11 -9.29
C PHE A 101 17.24 10.87 -10.70
N ASN A 102 16.77 9.84 -11.40
CA ASN A 102 17.20 9.59 -12.77
C ASN A 102 16.74 10.70 -13.73
N VAL A 103 15.51 11.20 -13.58
CA VAL A 103 14.94 12.15 -14.55
C VAL A 103 15.33 13.59 -14.24
N LYS A 104 15.52 13.98 -12.96
CA LYS A 104 16.03 15.31 -12.62
C LYS A 104 17.45 15.53 -13.18
N ASP A 105 18.26 14.46 -13.23
CA ASP A 105 19.65 14.52 -13.70
C ASP A 105 19.70 14.45 -15.23
N ALA A 106 18.72 13.79 -15.86
CA ALA A 106 18.61 13.69 -17.32
C ALA A 106 18.00 14.93 -17.99
N ILE A 107 17.11 15.67 -17.32
CA ILE A 107 16.44 16.85 -17.87
C ILE A 107 16.91 18.10 -17.11
N PRO A 108 17.66 19.04 -17.73
CA PRO A 108 18.12 20.24 -17.06
C PRO A 108 16.96 21.15 -16.65
N ALA A 109 17.17 21.96 -15.60
CA ALA A 109 16.15 22.90 -15.13
C ALA A 109 16.00 24.05 -16.12
N SER A 110 14.74 24.40 -16.38
CA SER A 110 14.43 25.53 -17.27
C SER A 110 14.25 26.80 -16.43
N PRO A 111 14.82 27.94 -16.87
CA PRO A 111 14.63 29.22 -16.18
C PRO A 111 13.21 29.79 -16.35
N ASP A 112 12.46 29.35 -17.38
CA ASP A 112 11.05 29.70 -17.56
C ASP A 112 10.16 28.96 -16.55
N PRO A 113 9.40 29.68 -15.70
CA PRO A 113 8.48 29.09 -14.72
C PRO A 113 7.45 28.14 -15.33
N THR A 114 6.93 28.44 -16.53
CA THR A 114 5.89 27.64 -17.19
C THR A 114 6.48 26.31 -17.66
N LEU A 115 7.65 26.36 -18.28
CA LEU A 115 8.36 25.18 -18.76
C LEU A 115 8.85 24.31 -17.59
N GLU A 116 9.29 24.93 -16.49
CA GLU A 116 9.69 24.23 -15.27
C GLU A 116 8.50 23.54 -14.58
N PHE A 117 7.32 24.16 -14.58
CA PHE A 117 6.09 23.54 -14.10
C PHE A 117 5.68 22.34 -14.97
N MET A 118 5.67 22.49 -16.30
CA MET A 118 5.36 21.40 -17.24
C MET A 118 6.35 20.23 -17.11
N ARG A 119 7.64 20.52 -16.93
CA ARG A 119 8.67 19.51 -16.65
C ARG A 119 8.35 18.73 -15.38
N LYS A 120 8.12 19.42 -14.26
CA LYS A 120 7.75 18.78 -12.99
C LYS A 120 6.45 17.98 -13.09
N PHE A 121 5.48 18.49 -13.83
CA PHE A 121 4.20 17.82 -14.07
C PHE A 121 4.39 16.52 -14.84
N ALA A 122 5.14 16.53 -15.95
CA ALA A 122 5.41 15.33 -16.75
C ALA A 122 6.17 14.26 -15.96
N ILE A 123 7.17 14.66 -15.17
CA ILE A 123 7.92 13.76 -14.28
C ILE A 123 7.00 13.18 -13.20
N GLY A 124 6.14 14.01 -12.60
CA GLY A 124 5.15 13.58 -11.61
C GLY A 124 4.12 12.60 -12.18
N LEU A 125 3.62 12.87 -13.39
CA LEU A 125 2.61 12.04 -14.05
C LEU A 125 3.15 10.66 -14.43
N THR A 126 4.34 10.62 -15.03
CA THR A 126 4.99 9.36 -15.45
C THR A 126 5.41 8.51 -14.25
N SER A 127 6.07 9.12 -13.26
CA SER A 127 6.42 8.43 -12.01
C SER A 127 5.19 7.93 -11.26
N GLY A 128 4.12 8.73 -11.18
CA GLY A 128 2.86 8.36 -10.53
C GLY A 128 2.16 7.21 -11.24
N THR A 129 2.13 7.23 -12.58
CA THR A 129 1.54 6.15 -13.39
C THR A 129 2.29 4.84 -13.17
N ILE A 130 3.62 4.84 -13.31
CA ILE A 130 4.45 3.63 -13.13
C ILE A 130 4.32 3.09 -11.71
N SER A 131 4.41 3.99 -10.71
CA SER A 131 4.26 3.60 -9.30
C SER A 131 2.89 3.00 -9.01
N SER A 132 1.83 3.50 -9.66
CA SER A 132 0.48 2.96 -9.52
C SER A 132 0.39 1.56 -10.12
N CYS A 133 0.93 1.35 -11.33
CA CYS A 133 0.98 0.02 -11.96
C CYS A 133 1.67 -1.02 -11.08
N VAL A 134 2.79 -0.66 -10.43
CA VAL A 134 3.50 -1.58 -9.54
C VAL A 134 2.78 -1.78 -8.20
N ASN A 135 1.96 -0.84 -7.75
CA ASN A 135 1.20 -0.98 -6.50
C ASN A 135 -0.06 -1.87 -6.63
N ILE A 136 -0.65 -1.97 -7.82
CA ILE A 136 -1.84 -2.82 -8.07
C ILE A 136 -1.70 -4.23 -7.49
N PRO A 137 -0.62 -5.00 -7.72
CA PRO A 137 -0.50 -6.34 -7.15
C PRO A 137 -0.40 -6.36 -5.62
N PHE A 138 0.17 -5.32 -4.99
CA PHE A 138 0.19 -5.19 -3.53
C PHE A 138 -1.22 -4.95 -2.98
N ASP A 139 -2.05 -4.18 -3.69
CA ASP A 139 -3.43 -3.91 -3.30
C ASP A 139 -4.31 -5.15 -3.39
N VAL A 140 -4.10 -5.96 -4.43
CA VAL A 140 -4.74 -7.29 -4.56
C VAL A 140 -4.27 -8.22 -3.44
N ALA A 141 -2.98 -8.26 -3.12
CA ALA A 141 -2.48 -9.09 -2.04
C ALA A 141 -3.06 -8.67 -0.68
N LYS A 142 -3.18 -7.37 -0.41
CA LYS A 142 -3.77 -6.83 0.82
C LYS A 142 -5.23 -7.27 0.95
N SER A 143 -6.05 -7.11 -0.09
CA SER A 143 -7.47 -7.46 -0.05
C SER A 143 -7.70 -8.96 0.16
N ARG A 144 -6.88 -9.83 -0.44
CA ARG A 144 -6.95 -11.29 -0.25
C ARG A 144 -6.48 -11.75 1.13
N ILE A 145 -5.49 -11.07 1.70
CA ILE A 145 -4.98 -11.38 3.04
C ILE A 145 -5.95 -10.89 4.13
N GLN A 146 -6.50 -9.68 3.99
CA GLN A 146 -7.42 -9.12 4.98
C GLN A 146 -8.87 -9.57 4.79
N GLY A 147 -9.24 -10.03 3.59
CA GLY A 147 -10.57 -10.56 3.28
C GLY A 147 -10.81 -12.00 3.71
N PRO A 148 -12.03 -12.51 3.44
CA PRO A 148 -12.45 -13.87 3.79
C PRO A 148 -11.56 -14.92 3.11
N GLN A 149 -11.20 -15.97 3.85
CA GLN A 149 -10.39 -17.08 3.33
C GLN A 149 -11.29 -18.09 2.58
N PRO A 150 -10.75 -18.86 1.61
CA PRO A 150 -11.54 -19.74 0.75
C PRO A 150 -12.18 -20.94 1.46
N GLY A 151 -11.73 -21.31 2.66
CA GLY A 151 -12.26 -22.45 3.42
C GLY A 151 -12.31 -22.17 4.93
N PRO A 152 -13.27 -22.77 5.68
CA PRO A 152 -13.33 -22.64 7.13
C PRO A 152 -12.04 -23.18 7.79
N GLY A 153 -11.31 -22.34 8.52
CA GLY A 153 -10.08 -22.72 9.23
C GLY A 153 -8.81 -22.81 8.36
N GLU A 154 -8.91 -22.64 7.04
CA GLU A 154 -7.74 -22.72 6.15
C GLU A 154 -7.18 -21.31 5.84
N ILE A 155 -5.93 -21.05 6.24
CA ILE A 155 -5.25 -19.79 5.93
C ILE A 155 -4.44 -19.97 4.64
N LYS A 156 -5.11 -19.75 3.50
CA LYS A 156 -4.49 -19.80 2.16
C LYS A 156 -3.57 -18.62 1.91
N TYR A 157 -3.97 -17.40 2.30
CA TYR A 157 -3.22 -16.17 2.04
C TYR A 157 -2.51 -15.67 3.30
N ARG A 158 -1.22 -15.97 3.45
CA ARG A 158 -0.43 -15.67 4.66
C ARG A 158 0.50 -14.45 4.52
N THR A 159 1.20 -14.34 3.41
CA THR A 159 2.21 -13.28 3.20
C THR A 159 2.01 -12.58 1.86
N CYS A 160 2.44 -11.31 1.76
CA CYS A 160 2.23 -10.50 0.56
C CYS A 160 2.78 -11.17 -0.69
N PHE A 161 4.07 -11.55 -0.67
CA PHE A 161 4.73 -12.15 -1.84
C PHE A 161 4.17 -13.53 -2.20
N GLN A 162 3.84 -14.36 -1.19
CA GLN A 162 3.19 -15.65 -1.44
C GLN A 162 1.81 -15.46 -2.08
N THR A 163 1.01 -14.53 -1.56
CA THR A 163 -0.31 -14.22 -2.11
C THR A 163 -0.21 -13.68 -3.52
N MET A 164 0.75 -12.80 -3.81
CA MET A 164 1.00 -12.30 -5.17
C MET A 164 1.33 -13.45 -6.12
N GLY A 165 2.23 -14.36 -5.72
CA GLY A 165 2.57 -15.54 -6.53
C GLY A 165 1.39 -16.50 -6.72
N LEU A 166 0.59 -16.72 -5.68
CA LEU A 166 -0.62 -17.54 -5.76
C LEU A 166 -1.67 -16.94 -6.69
N VAL A 167 -1.98 -15.65 -6.54
CA VAL A 167 -2.94 -14.95 -7.41
C VAL A 167 -2.45 -14.95 -8.85
N TYR A 168 -1.15 -14.72 -9.09
CA TYR A 168 -0.59 -14.78 -10.44
C TYR A 168 -0.73 -16.18 -11.05
N ARG A 169 -0.55 -17.24 -10.26
CA ARG A 169 -0.67 -18.63 -10.73
C ARG A 169 -2.11 -19.10 -10.90
N GLU A 170 -3.02 -18.68 -10.02
CA GLU A 170 -4.41 -19.14 -9.99
C GLU A 170 -5.35 -18.29 -10.85
N GLU A 171 -5.14 -16.97 -10.88
CA GLU A 171 -6.01 -15.99 -11.58
C GLU A 171 -5.34 -15.35 -12.81
N GLY A 172 -4.05 -15.61 -13.05
CA GLY A 172 -3.32 -15.06 -14.19
C GLY A 172 -3.84 -15.53 -15.54
N TYR A 173 -3.41 -14.85 -16.61
CA TYR A 173 -3.80 -15.11 -18.02
C TYR A 173 -3.78 -16.59 -18.45
N VAL A 174 -2.93 -17.40 -17.82
CA VAL A 174 -2.81 -18.86 -18.05
C VAL A 174 -4.07 -19.62 -17.61
N SER A 175 -4.71 -19.25 -16.50
CA SER A 175 -5.95 -19.88 -16.01
C SER A 175 -7.19 -19.46 -16.82
N ARG A 176 -7.13 -18.29 -17.46
CA ARG A 176 -8.25 -17.69 -18.22
C ARG A 176 -8.59 -18.44 -19.51
N ARG A 177 -7.73 -19.35 -19.98
CA ARG A 177 -8.03 -20.26 -21.11
C ARG A 177 -8.70 -21.58 -20.71
N SER A 178 -8.84 -21.86 -19.41
CA SER A 178 -9.34 -23.16 -18.93
C SER A 178 -10.68 -23.10 -18.20
N GLN A 179 -11.24 -21.91 -17.95
CA GLN A 179 -12.58 -21.75 -17.37
C GLN A 179 -13.58 -21.22 -18.40
N PRO A 180 -14.57 -22.01 -18.83
CA PRO A 180 -15.72 -21.50 -19.58
C PRO A 180 -16.67 -20.82 -18.58
N GLY A 181 -16.57 -19.50 -18.47
CA GLY A 181 -17.40 -18.71 -17.56
C GLY A 181 -16.68 -17.45 -17.10
N GLY A 182 -16.66 -16.42 -17.94
CA GLY A 182 -16.37 -15.07 -17.47
C GLY A 182 -17.48 -14.63 -16.53
N ASP A 183 -17.11 -14.09 -15.36
CA ASP A 183 -17.83 -13.01 -14.63
C ASP A 183 -17.54 -13.01 -13.12
N SER A 184 -16.27 -12.90 -12.71
CA SER A 184 -15.97 -12.62 -11.29
C SER A 184 -14.84 -11.62 -11.05
N PHE A 185 -14.19 -11.15 -12.12
CA PHE A 185 -13.06 -10.21 -12.00
C PHE A 185 -13.47 -8.79 -11.58
N PHE A 186 -14.74 -8.41 -11.76
CA PHE A 186 -15.20 -7.03 -11.57
C PHE A 186 -15.87 -6.71 -10.22
N ARG A 187 -15.89 -7.62 -9.25
CA ARG A 187 -16.61 -7.40 -7.98
C ARG A 187 -15.76 -6.91 -6.81
N PHE A 188 -14.64 -6.23 -7.08
CA PHE A 188 -13.81 -5.61 -6.04
C PHE A 188 -13.23 -4.26 -6.49
N HIS A 189 -14.12 -3.32 -6.80
CA HIS A 189 -13.89 -1.88 -6.67
C HIS A 189 -15.25 -1.18 -6.73
N VAL A 190 -15.91 -1.04 -5.58
CA VAL A 190 -16.60 0.15 -5.05
C VAL A 190 -16.85 -0.11 -3.55
#